data_AF-A0A0N8WHZ6-F1
#
_entry.id   AF-A0A0N8WHZ6-F1
#
_cell.length_a   1.000
_cell.length_b   1.000
_cell.length_c   1.000
_cell.angle_alpha   90.00
_cell.angle_beta   90.00
_cell.angle_gamma   90.00
#
_symmetry.space_group_name_H-M   'P 1'
#
loop_
_entity.id
_entity.type
_entity.pdbx_description
1 polymer ?
#
loop_
_entity_poly.entity_id
_entity_poly.type
_entity_poly.pdbx_seq_one_letter_code
_entity_poly.pdbx_strand_id
1 'polypeptide(L)'
;MYLGGGPGPQALVDQVRTAARAGLDSAFPAYRAILDRQGLSGVHETVVAGTAEVVERALRRYADAGATELVVSLIGDPGERARGLDVLTALRSAG
;
A
#
# COMPACT_ATOMS: atom_id res chain seq x y z
N MET A 1 -4.51 7.76 16.86
CA MET A 1 -5.38 8.83 16.31
C MET A 1 -4.55 9.64 15.33
N TYR A 2 -4.68 9.39 14.01
CA TYR A 2 -3.93 10.13 12.99
C TYR A 2 -4.86 11.21 12.40
N LEU A 3 -4.61 12.46 12.76
CA LEU A 3 -5.41 13.62 12.38
C LEU A 3 -5.28 13.88 10.86
N GLY A 4 -6.41 14.08 10.19
CA GLY A 4 -6.49 14.31 8.76
C GLY A 4 -5.82 15.62 8.35
N GLY A 5 -4.72 15.50 7.62
CA GLY A 5 -3.97 16.61 7.01
C GLY A 5 -2.69 16.13 6.32
N GLY A 6 -2.63 14.84 5.97
CA GLY A 6 -1.48 14.23 5.33
C GLY A 6 -1.39 14.61 3.85
N PRO A 7 -0.20 14.46 3.23
CA PRO A 7 -0.04 14.64 1.79
C PRO A 7 -1.02 13.76 1.01
N GLY A 8 -1.54 14.27 -0.12
CA GLY A 8 -2.40 13.49 -1.01
C GLY A 8 -1.68 12.22 -1.52
N PRO A 9 -2.40 11.20 -2.01
CA PRO A 9 -1.85 9.88 -2.30
C PRO A 9 -0.63 9.90 -3.22
N GLN A 10 -0.66 10.73 -4.26
CA GLN A 10 0.47 10.89 -5.17
C GLN A 10 1.69 11.50 -4.46
N ALA A 11 1.48 12.50 -3.61
CA ALA A 11 2.54 13.13 -2.84
C ALA A 11 3.14 12.18 -1.79
N LEU A 12 2.33 11.28 -1.22
CA LEU A 12 2.85 10.20 -0.36
C LEU A 12 3.70 9.23 -1.18
N VAL A 13 3.22 8.75 -2.32
CA VAL A 13 3.99 7.88 -3.23
C VAL A 13 5.32 8.53 -3.61
N ASP A 14 5.30 9.82 -3.91
CA ASP A 14 6.50 10.59 -4.25
C ASP A 14 7.44 10.77 -3.06
N GLN A 15 6.92 10.97 -1.84
CA GLN A 15 7.71 11.01 -0.62
C GLN A 15 8.39 9.67 -0.33
N VAL A 16 7.65 8.56 -0.42
CA VAL A 16 8.22 7.23 -0.19
C VAL A 16 9.26 6.91 -1.28
N ARG A 17 8.99 7.26 -2.54
CA ARG A 17 9.95 7.13 -3.65
C ARG A 17 11.21 7.99 -3.44
N THR A 18 11.06 9.19 -2.89
CA THR A 18 12.17 10.09 -2.59
C THR A 18 13.01 9.56 -1.43
N ALA A 19 12.37 9.12 -0.33
CA ALA A 19 13.03 8.47 0.78
C ALA A 19 13.76 7.19 0.33
N ALA A 20 13.17 6.44 -0.59
CA ALA A 20 13.79 5.25 -1.20
C ALA A 20 15.04 5.56 -2.00
N ARG A 21 14.97 6.58 -2.87
CA ARG A 21 16.14 7.07 -3.63
C ARG A 21 17.25 7.62 -2.72
N ALA A 22 16.88 8.13 -1.56
CA ALA A 22 17.82 8.60 -0.54
C ALA A 22 18.39 7.48 0.35
N GLY A 23 17.92 6.23 0.21
CA GLY A 23 18.35 5.09 1.02
C GLY A 23 17.80 5.06 2.45
N LEU A 24 16.75 5.85 2.74
CA LEU A 24 16.20 6.00 4.09
C LEU A 24 15.18 4.91 4.47
N ASP A 25 14.63 4.21 3.50
CA ASP A 25 13.71 3.07 3.67
C ASP A 25 14.42 1.73 3.92
N SER A 26 15.67 1.61 3.47
CA SER A 26 16.61 0.54 3.82
C SER A 26 17.43 0.84 5.08
N ALA A 27 17.23 2.01 5.71
CA ALA A 27 17.97 2.42 6.91
C ALA A 27 17.71 1.54 8.14
N PHE A 28 16.69 0.69 8.11
CA PHE A 28 16.44 -0.33 9.14
C PHE A 28 16.80 -1.72 8.61
N PRO A 29 17.89 -2.35 9.08
CA PRO A 29 18.32 -3.68 8.65
C PRO A 29 17.23 -4.76 8.72
N ALA A 30 16.29 -4.62 9.65
CA ALA A 30 15.15 -5.52 9.81
C ALA A 30 14.19 -5.51 8.61
N TYR A 31 14.00 -4.36 7.94
CA TYR A 31 13.14 -4.28 6.74
C TYR A 31 13.84 -4.82 5.51
N ARG A 32 15.18 -4.65 5.41
CA ARG A 32 15.91 -5.08 4.22
C ARG A 32 15.83 -6.58 3.97
N ALA A 33 15.96 -7.38 5.04
CA ALA A 33 15.82 -8.83 4.95
C ALA A 33 14.44 -9.29 4.45
N ILE A 34 13.38 -8.53 4.73
CA ILE A 34 12.02 -8.84 4.27
C ILE A 34 11.85 -8.43 2.80
N LEU A 35 12.32 -7.24 2.43
CA LEU A 35 12.23 -6.73 1.05
C LEU A 35 13.04 -7.59 0.08
N ASP A 36 14.24 -8.04 0.47
CA ASP A 36 15.07 -8.91 -0.36
C ASP A 36 14.37 -10.25 -0.66
N ARG A 37 13.66 -10.82 0.33
CA ARG A 37 12.85 -12.05 0.14
C ARG A 37 11.69 -11.85 -0.84
N GLN A 38 11.18 -10.63 -0.95
CA GLN A 38 10.11 -10.25 -1.86
C GLN A 38 10.65 -9.74 -3.21
N GLY A 39 11.98 -9.67 -3.38
CA GLY A 39 12.61 -9.14 -4.58
C GLY A 39 12.40 -7.64 -4.80
N LEU A 40 12.10 -6.89 -3.73
CA LEU A 40 11.79 -5.46 -3.80
C LEU A 40 13.02 -4.61 -3.49
N SER A 41 13.23 -3.55 -4.25
CA SER A 41 14.38 -2.66 -4.06
C SER A 41 14.16 -1.63 -2.94
N GLY A 42 12.90 -1.36 -2.56
CA GLY A 42 12.56 -0.47 -1.46
C GLY A 42 11.08 -0.54 -1.05
N VAL A 43 10.73 0.16 0.04
CA VAL A 43 9.36 0.14 0.61
C VAL A 43 8.34 0.86 -0.26
N HIS A 44 8.79 1.74 -1.18
CA HIS A 44 7.89 2.37 -2.14
C HIS A 44 7.20 1.36 -3.06
N GLU A 45 7.80 0.19 -3.27
CA GLU A 45 7.25 -0.88 -4.09
C GLU A 45 6.21 -1.73 -3.36
N THR A 46 6.09 -1.59 -2.03
CA THR A 46 5.04 -2.26 -1.25
C THR A 46 3.74 -1.47 -1.22
N VAL A 47 3.75 -0.23 -1.72
CA VAL A 47 2.56 0.63 -1.75
C VAL A 47 1.66 0.24 -2.92
N VAL A 48 0.41 -0.07 -2.63
CA VAL A 48 -0.65 -0.23 -3.65
C VAL A 48 -1.42 1.08 -3.75
N ALA A 49 -1.21 1.82 -4.84
CA ALA A 49 -1.90 3.07 -5.12
C ALA A 49 -2.21 3.18 -6.61
N GLY A 50 -3.38 3.76 -6.95
CA GLY A 50 -3.84 3.88 -8.32
C GLY A 50 -5.36 3.90 -8.41
N THR A 51 -5.90 3.51 -9.57
CA THR A 51 -7.34 3.36 -9.77
C THR A 51 -7.89 2.16 -9.00
N ALA A 52 -9.22 2.04 -8.90
CA ALA A 52 -9.87 0.92 -8.24
C ALA A 52 -9.43 -0.43 -8.83
N GLU A 53 -9.28 -0.52 -10.17
CA GLU A 53 -8.85 -1.74 -10.87
C GLU A 53 -7.39 -2.11 -10.55
N VAL A 54 -6.53 -1.10 -10.35
CA VAL A 54 -5.15 -1.33 -9.92
C VAL A 54 -5.11 -1.91 -8.51
N VAL A 55 -5.88 -1.33 -7.59
CA VAL A 55 -6.00 -1.80 -6.21
C VAL A 55 -6.60 -3.21 -6.17
N GLU A 56 -7.65 -3.46 -6.95
CA GLU A 56 -8.31 -4.76 -7.01
C GLU A 56 -7.36 -5.87 -7.45
N ARG A 57 -6.65 -5.65 -8.56
CA ARG A 57 -5.68 -6.62 -9.08
C ARG A 57 -4.55 -6.89 -8.09
N ALA A 58 -4.10 -5.88 -7.35
CA ALA A 58 -3.08 -6.06 -6.32
C ALA A 58 -3.61 -6.90 -5.14
N LEU A 59 -4.85 -6.68 -4.71
CA LEU A 59 -5.47 -7.45 -3.64
C LEU A 59 -5.72 -8.91 -4.03
N ARG A 60 -6.17 -9.16 -5.27
CA ARG A 60 -6.35 -10.52 -5.80
C ARG A 60 -5.06 -11.34 -5.77
N ARG A 61 -3.90 -10.72 -6.04
CA ARG A 61 -2.60 -11.42 -5.93
C ARG A 61 -2.32 -11.98 -4.55
N TYR A 62 -2.73 -11.28 -3.48
CA TYR A 62 -2.57 -11.80 -2.12
C TYR A 62 -3.52 -12.96 -1.85
N ALA A 63 -4.77 -12.88 -2.32
CA ALA A 63 -5.72 -13.98 -2.23
C ALA A 63 -5.24 -15.22 -3.00
N ASP A 64 -4.74 -15.04 -4.23
CA ASP A 64 -4.17 -16.11 -5.06
C ASP A 64 -2.93 -16.75 -4.41
N ALA A 65 -2.18 -15.99 -3.61
CA ALA A 65 -1.07 -16.50 -2.81
C ALA A 65 -1.52 -17.25 -1.53
N GLY A 66 -2.84 -17.38 -1.31
CA GLY A 66 -3.43 -18.09 -0.17
C GLY A 66 -3.65 -17.23 1.08
N ALA A 67 -3.55 -15.91 0.98
CA ALA A 67 -3.87 -15.03 2.11
C ALA A 67 -5.36 -15.13 2.47
N THR A 68 -5.66 -15.47 3.72
CA THR A 68 -7.03 -15.55 4.24
C THR A 68 -7.49 -14.28 4.93
N GLU A 69 -6.54 -13.46 5.39
CA GLU A 69 -6.79 -12.20 6.08
C GLU A 69 -5.84 -11.13 5.55
N LEU A 70 -6.34 -9.90 5.42
CA LEU A 70 -5.58 -8.74 5.00
C LEU A 70 -5.80 -7.59 6.00
N VAL A 71 -4.71 -7.07 6.55
CA VAL A 71 -4.72 -5.83 7.33
C VAL A 71 -4.32 -4.69 6.40
N VAL A 72 -5.23 -3.75 6.17
CA VAL A 72 -5.03 -2.64 5.23
C VAL A 72 -5.01 -1.31 5.99
N SER A 73 -4.00 -0.48 5.72
CA SER A 73 -3.96 0.91 6.17
C SER A 73 -4.28 1.82 4.99
N LEU A 74 -5.41 2.51 5.06
CA LEU A 74 -5.84 3.43 4.00
C LEU A 74 -5.24 4.82 4.23
N ILE A 75 -4.59 5.35 3.20
CA ILE A 75 -4.00 6.69 3.19
C ILE A 75 -4.81 7.59 2.26
N GLY A 76 -4.86 8.89 2.57
CA GLY A 76 -5.64 9.89 1.83
C GLY A 76 -6.56 10.70 2.73
N ASP A 77 -7.39 11.54 2.13
CA ASP A 77 -8.46 12.27 2.81
C ASP A 77 -9.66 11.35 3.17
N PRO A 78 -10.65 11.81 3.97
CA PRO A 78 -11.79 10.98 4.35
C PRO A 78 -12.59 10.40 3.18
N GLY A 79 -12.75 11.14 2.07
CA GLY A 79 -13.46 10.68 0.88
C GLY A 79 -12.66 9.65 0.09
N GLU A 80 -11.35 9.82 -0.02
CA GLU A 80 -10.45 8.83 -0.61
C GLU A 80 -10.44 7.52 0.19
N ARG A 81 -10.40 7.61 1.52
CA ARG A 81 -10.50 6.44 2.40
C ARG A 81 -11.84 5.74 2.26
N ALA A 82 -12.94 6.48 2.16
CA ALA A 82 -14.26 5.90 1.94
C ALA A 82 -14.31 5.12 0.62
N ARG A 83 -13.83 5.70 -0.49
CA ARG A 83 -13.73 4.99 -1.78
C ARG A 83 -12.83 3.75 -1.69
N GLY A 84 -11.73 3.81 -0.95
CA GLY A 84 -10.88 2.65 -0.69
C GLY A 84 -11.62 1.53 0.05
N LEU A 85 -12.44 1.86 1.04
CA LEU A 85 -13.29 0.89 1.74
C LEU A 85 -14.37 0.29 0.82
N ASP A 86 -14.93 1.07 -0.10
CA ASP A 86 -15.92 0.58 -1.06
C ASP A 86 -15.32 -0.51 -1.96
N VAL A 87 -14.09 -0.30 -2.46
CA VAL A 87 -13.35 -1.30 -3.26
C VAL A 87 -13.11 -2.59 -2.46
N LEU A 88 -12.66 -2.46 -1.20
CA LEU A 88 -12.43 -3.60 -0.32
C LEU A 88 -13.73 -4.38 -0.04
N THR A 89 -14.84 -3.67 0.15
CA THR A 89 -16.16 -4.28 0.40
C THR A 89 -16.67 -5.00 -0.84
N ALA A 90 -16.56 -4.40 -2.02
CA ALA A 90 -16.97 -5.01 -3.29
C ALA A 90 -16.23 -6.32 -3.55
N LEU A 91 -14.93 -6.37 -3.28
CA LEU A 91 -14.12 -7.58 -3.41
C LEU A 91 -14.55 -8.70 -2.48
N ARG A 92 -14.83 -8.38 -1.20
CA ARG A 92 -15.31 -9.37 -0.22
C ARG A 92 -16.66 -9.97 -0.63
N SER A 93 -17.52 -9.20 -1.28
CA SER A 93 -18.83 -9.68 -1.73
C SER A 93 -18.77 -10.49 -3.03
N ALA A 94 -17.65 -10.46 -3.75
CA ALA A 94 -17.48 -11.12 -5.04
C ALA A 94 -16.76 -12.49 -4.97
N GLY A 95 -16.30 -12.89 -3.78
CA GLY A 95 -15.71 -14.21 -3.49
C GLY A 95 -16.59 -15.02 -2.56
#